data_AF-A0A497JYY6-F1
#
_entry.id   AF-A0A497JYY6-F1
#
_cell.length_a   1.000
_cell.length_b   1.000
_cell.length_c   1.000
_cell.angle_alpha   90.00
_cell.angle_beta   90.00
_cell.angle_gamma   90.00
#
_symmetry.space_group_name_H-M   'P 1'
#
loop_
_entity.id
_entity.type
_entity.pdbx_description
1 polymer ?
#
loop_
_entity_poly.entity_id
_entity_poly.type
_entity_poly.pdbx_seq_one_letter_code
_entity_poly.pdbx_strand_id
1 'polypeptide(L)'
;MNEVDALMLKRLFMESPFFLSASILIIIFALPAKVDPPADHDLNVDYPFCKVNVLQGDIFAIFFSSNVKNPSANCQSLIQGGSFYLSISTVYEEPYLGKVSAVGVQLNKPRASNLTICFNADIPWNYTLDVYTGHFGFYESFWGRGISLQGYFVKHAFFSRHPGKRMIIIPLESHGSISPPRFPLLILPTSINLIMFLAIWLLMFYMNSFAFLDTYIRSKKEKVSYGRWTIIGLIIMLISIYLAYQVCVFLPFKSR
;
A
#
# COMPACT_ATOMS: atom_id res chain seq x y z
N MET A 1 -4.80 -60.02 -3.55
CA MET A 1 -3.40 -59.58 -3.52
C MET A 1 -2.59 -60.81 -3.19
N ASN A 2 -1.86 -61.34 -4.16
CA ASN A 2 -1.34 -62.70 -4.10
C ASN A 2 -0.13 -62.74 -3.16
N GLU A 3 0.15 -63.90 -2.58
CA GLU A 3 1.23 -64.14 -1.62
C GLU A 3 2.62 -63.72 -2.15
N VAL A 4 2.76 -63.66 -3.48
CA VAL A 4 3.95 -63.16 -4.21
C VAL A 4 4.13 -61.64 -4.06
N ASP A 5 3.04 -60.86 -3.99
CA ASP A 5 3.08 -59.40 -3.84
C ASP A 5 3.53 -58.99 -2.44
N ALA A 6 3.13 -59.74 -1.41
CA ALA A 6 3.52 -59.50 -0.02
C ALA A 6 5.01 -59.81 0.21
N LEU A 7 5.55 -60.82 -0.49
CA LEU A 7 6.96 -61.21 -0.39
C LEU A 7 7.89 -60.25 -1.15
N MET A 8 7.42 -59.72 -2.30
CA MET A 8 8.11 -58.62 -2.99
C MET A 8 8.10 -57.31 -2.19
N LEU A 9 6.98 -56.96 -1.55
CA LEU A 9 6.89 -55.77 -0.70
C LEU A 9 7.83 -55.87 0.52
N LYS A 10 7.96 -57.06 1.12
CA LYS A 10 8.85 -57.32 2.24
C LYS A 10 10.34 -57.22 1.86
N ARG A 11 10.71 -57.63 0.63
CA ARG A 11 12.08 -57.46 0.11
C ARG A 11 12.43 -56.00 -0.18
N LEU A 12 11.49 -55.24 -0.74
CA LEU A 12 11.65 -53.81 -1.01
C LEU A 12 11.94 -52.98 0.25
N PHE A 13 11.33 -53.35 1.38
CA PHE A 13 11.53 -52.68 2.67
C PHE A 13 12.80 -53.09 3.44
N MET A 14 13.36 -54.29 3.19
CA MET A 14 14.54 -54.78 3.94
C MET A 14 15.88 -54.56 3.24
N GLU A 15 15.94 -54.43 1.92
CA GLU A 15 17.22 -54.39 1.17
C GLU A 15 17.64 -52.99 0.68
N SER A 16 16.86 -51.94 0.95
CA SER A 16 17.15 -50.60 0.42
C SER A 16 17.35 -49.55 1.53
N PRO A 17 18.61 -49.20 1.89
CA PRO A 17 18.87 -48.10 2.83
C PRO A 17 18.38 -46.73 2.30
N PHE A 18 18.02 -46.67 1.01
CA PHE A 18 17.45 -45.49 0.35
C PHE A 18 15.99 -45.19 0.74
N PHE A 19 15.18 -46.18 1.13
CA PHE A 19 13.78 -45.91 1.48
C PHE A 19 13.63 -45.37 2.91
N LEU A 20 14.48 -45.80 3.84
CA LEU A 20 14.54 -45.21 5.19
C LEU A 20 15.07 -43.78 5.16
N SER A 21 16.09 -43.49 4.33
CA SER A 21 16.63 -42.14 4.21
C SER A 21 15.64 -41.17 3.53
N ALA A 22 14.91 -41.62 2.50
CA ALA A 22 13.86 -40.83 1.87
C ALA A 22 12.69 -40.53 2.82
N SER A 23 12.31 -41.49 3.68
CA SER A 23 11.24 -41.31 4.66
C SER A 23 11.62 -40.32 5.76
N ILE A 24 12.87 -40.33 6.22
CA ILE A 24 13.39 -39.36 7.22
C ILE A 24 13.48 -37.95 6.63
N LEU A 25 13.88 -37.81 5.36
CA LEU A 25 13.92 -36.50 4.67
C LEU A 25 12.52 -35.89 4.53
N ILE A 26 11.50 -36.69 4.24
CA ILE A 26 10.11 -36.20 4.15
C ILE A 26 9.61 -35.72 5.52
N ILE A 27 9.96 -36.39 6.62
CA ILE A 27 9.58 -35.95 7.97
C ILE A 27 10.27 -34.62 8.34
N ILE A 28 11.54 -34.42 7.94
CA ILE A 28 12.28 -33.18 8.19
C ILE A 28 11.69 -32.01 7.37
N PHE A 29 11.24 -32.25 6.14
CA PHE A 29 10.64 -31.20 5.29
C PHE A 29 9.14 -30.96 5.54
N ALA A 30 8.42 -31.92 6.13
CA ALA A 30 6.99 -31.81 6.42
C ALA A 30 6.67 -31.18 7.79
N LEU A 31 7.67 -31.07 8.67
CA LEU A 31 7.55 -30.30 9.91
C LEU A 31 7.89 -28.84 9.62
N PRO A 32 6.91 -27.92 9.57
CA PRO A 32 7.25 -26.51 9.66
C PRO A 32 7.93 -26.33 11.02
N ALA A 33 9.24 -26.12 11.01
CA ALA A 33 9.99 -25.70 12.18
C ALA A 33 9.48 -24.30 12.56
N LYS A 34 8.38 -24.28 13.31
CA LYS A 34 7.97 -23.11 14.06
C LYS A 34 9.02 -22.98 15.15
N VAL A 35 10.00 -22.12 14.91
CA VAL A 35 10.92 -21.67 15.95
C VAL A 35 10.05 -20.85 16.90
N ASP A 36 9.47 -21.52 17.89
CA ASP A 36 8.88 -20.81 19.01
C ASP A 36 10.02 -19.98 19.64
N PRO A 37 9.86 -18.65 19.76
CA PRO A 37 10.85 -17.85 20.45
C PRO A 37 11.04 -18.41 21.86
N PRO A 38 12.25 -18.31 22.44
CA PRO A 38 12.50 -18.80 23.79
C PRO A 38 11.43 -18.23 24.71
N ALA A 39 10.74 -19.13 25.41
CA ALA A 39 9.71 -18.78 26.38
C ALA A 39 10.35 -18.00 27.53
N ASP A 40 10.48 -16.70 27.33
CA ASP A 40 10.74 -15.75 28.38
C ASP A 40 9.43 -15.68 29.18
N HIS A 41 9.40 -16.31 30.36
CA HIS A 41 8.18 -16.48 31.15
C HIS A 41 7.52 -15.15 31.56
N ASP A 42 8.21 -14.01 31.39
CA ASP A 42 7.72 -12.66 31.63
C ASP A 42 7.29 -11.90 30.35
N LEU A 43 7.43 -12.51 29.17
CA LEU A 43 7.05 -11.88 27.90
C LEU A 43 5.58 -12.12 27.59
N ASN A 44 4.79 -11.06 27.68
CA ASN A 44 3.40 -11.13 27.26
C ASN A 44 3.27 -10.96 25.74
N VAL A 45 2.72 -11.96 25.06
CA VAL A 45 2.54 -11.94 23.60
C VAL A 45 1.10 -11.59 23.25
N ASP A 46 0.93 -10.56 22.44
CA ASP A 46 -0.35 -10.07 21.96
C ASP A 46 -0.51 -10.39 20.46
N TYR A 47 -1.62 -11.06 20.11
CA TYR A 47 -2.05 -11.32 18.74
C TYR A 47 -3.39 -10.60 18.51
N PRO A 48 -3.37 -9.29 18.19
CA PRO A 48 -4.62 -8.53 18.06
C PRO A 48 -5.49 -9.02 16.90
N PHE A 49 -4.87 -9.56 15.84
CA PHE A 49 -5.56 -10.07 14.66
C PHE A 49 -4.88 -11.32 14.13
N CYS A 50 -5.68 -12.25 13.60
CA CYS A 50 -5.16 -13.42 12.88
C CYS A 50 -4.51 -13.03 11.54
N LYS A 51 -5.01 -11.93 10.92
CA LYS A 51 -4.56 -11.45 9.63
C LYS A 51 -5.07 -10.03 9.38
N VAL A 52 -4.20 -9.13 8.93
CA VAL A 52 -4.54 -7.76 8.54
C VAL A 52 -4.21 -7.57 7.07
N ASN A 53 -5.22 -7.24 6.27
CA ASN A 53 -5.05 -6.96 4.85
C ASN A 53 -4.62 -5.50 4.65
N VAL A 54 -3.60 -5.28 3.83
CA VAL A 54 -3.04 -3.96 3.51
C VAL A 54 -2.80 -3.89 2.00
N LEU A 55 -2.83 -2.71 1.40
CA LEU A 55 -2.42 -2.55 0.00
C LEU A 55 -0.90 -2.39 -0.12
N GLN A 56 -0.38 -2.83 -1.25
CA GLN A 56 0.99 -2.57 -1.65
C GLN A 56 1.28 -1.06 -1.71
N GLY A 57 2.35 -0.65 -1.05
CA GLY A 57 2.78 0.76 -1.00
C GLY A 57 2.07 1.62 0.05
N ASP A 58 1.04 1.11 0.71
CA ASP A 58 0.46 1.80 1.87
C ASP A 58 1.30 1.57 3.12
N ILE A 59 1.23 2.52 4.06
CA ILE A 59 2.00 2.46 5.31
C ILE A 59 1.05 2.00 6.42
N PHE A 60 1.29 0.79 6.92
CA PHE A 60 0.65 0.31 8.15
C PHE A 60 1.40 0.88 9.35
N ALA A 61 0.70 1.58 10.23
CA ALA A 61 1.26 2.27 11.38
C ALA A 61 0.60 1.79 12.67
N ILE A 62 1.41 1.66 13.71
CA ILE A 62 0.96 1.38 15.06
C ILE A 62 1.39 2.54 15.93
N PHE A 63 0.42 3.22 16.53
CA PHE A 63 0.67 4.33 17.45
C PHE A 63 0.47 3.87 18.88
N PHE A 64 1.44 4.16 19.74
CA PHE A 64 1.41 3.89 21.16
C PHE A 64 1.16 5.20 21.91
N SER A 65 0.11 5.24 22.74
CA SER A 65 -0.32 6.44 23.46
C SER A 65 0.66 6.93 24.52
N SER A 66 1.63 6.10 24.89
CA SER A 66 2.69 6.41 25.86
C SER A 66 4.05 6.06 25.27
N ASN A 67 5.10 6.76 25.69
CA ASN A 67 6.47 6.45 25.30
C ASN A 67 6.84 5.04 25.77
N VAL A 68 7.04 4.14 24.80
CA VAL A 68 7.51 2.78 25.06
C VAL A 68 9.04 2.77 25.13
N LYS A 69 9.59 1.97 26.04
CA LYS A 69 11.04 1.83 26.20
C LYS A 69 11.57 0.73 25.30
N ASN A 70 12.68 1.03 24.62
CA ASN A 70 13.42 0.10 23.76
C ASN A 70 12.54 -0.63 22.73
N PRO A 71 11.75 0.09 21.90
CA PRO A 71 11.00 -0.58 20.85
C PRO A 71 11.98 -1.19 19.84
N SER A 72 11.81 -2.48 19.58
CA SER A 72 12.40 -3.16 18.44
C SER A 72 11.27 -3.70 17.59
N ALA A 73 11.41 -3.57 16.28
CA ALA A 73 10.46 -4.13 15.34
C ALA A 73 11.22 -4.96 14.31
N ASN A 74 10.63 -6.07 13.91
CA ASN A 74 11.13 -6.95 12.88
C ASN A 74 9.97 -7.30 11.94
N CYS A 75 10.20 -7.19 10.64
CA CYS A 75 9.24 -7.62 9.64
C CYS A 75 9.84 -8.82 8.91
N GLN A 76 9.34 -10.01 9.22
CA GLN A 76 9.80 -11.22 8.56
C GLN A 76 8.81 -11.63 7.49
N SER A 77 9.31 -11.69 6.26
CA SER A 77 8.55 -12.20 5.14
C SER A 77 8.31 -13.71 5.29
N LEU A 78 7.07 -14.17 5.12
CA LEU A 78 6.71 -15.59 5.27
C LEU A 78 7.17 -16.47 4.10
N ILE A 79 7.49 -15.87 2.96
CA ILE A 79 8.09 -16.54 1.79
C ILE A 79 9.42 -15.81 1.48
N GLN A 80 10.38 -16.41 0.76
CA GLN A 80 11.70 -15.79 0.48
C GLN A 80 11.64 -14.54 -0.45
N GLY A 81 12.30 -13.45 -0.05
CA GLY A 81 12.69 -12.32 -0.93
C GLY A 81 11.65 -11.22 -1.14
N GLY A 82 11.95 -9.99 -0.71
CA GLY A 82 11.09 -8.81 -0.88
C GLY A 82 11.62 -7.63 -0.10
N SER A 83 11.39 -6.40 -0.57
CA SER A 83 11.77 -5.19 0.16
C SER A 83 10.59 -4.64 0.95
N PHE A 84 10.89 -4.16 2.15
CA PHE A 84 9.97 -3.43 3.00
C PHE A 84 10.71 -2.24 3.60
N TYR A 85 9.96 -1.21 3.94
CA TYR A 85 10.47 -0.13 4.78
C TYR A 85 9.88 -0.29 6.17
N LEU A 86 10.73 -0.25 7.18
CA LEU A 86 10.34 -0.29 8.58
C LEU A 86 10.88 0.97 9.25
N SER A 87 10.01 1.70 9.92
CA SER A 87 10.36 2.88 10.69
C SER A 87 9.88 2.72 12.13
N ILE A 88 10.71 3.18 13.06
CA ILE A 88 10.39 3.22 14.48
C ILE A 88 10.70 4.64 14.93
N SER A 89 9.72 5.31 15.54
CA SER A 89 9.90 6.60 16.19
C SER A 89 9.37 6.52 17.61
N THR A 90 10.20 6.86 18.59
CA THR A 90 9.78 6.94 20.00
C THR A 90 9.13 8.28 20.33
N VAL A 91 9.40 9.30 19.51
CA VAL A 91 8.91 10.67 19.69
C VAL A 91 8.35 11.12 18.35
N TYR A 92 7.13 10.68 18.05
CA TYR A 92 6.37 11.08 16.89
C TYR A 92 5.25 12.03 17.31
N GLU A 93 5.17 13.20 16.68
CA GLU A 93 4.05 14.11 16.88
C GLU A 93 2.98 13.80 15.84
N GLU A 94 1.95 13.11 16.29
CA GLU A 94 0.76 12.88 15.47
C GLU A 94 -0.26 14.00 15.75
N PRO A 95 -0.75 14.73 14.74
CA PRO A 95 -1.59 15.91 14.93
C PRO A 95 -2.81 15.72 15.85
N TYR A 96 -3.32 14.49 15.95
CA TYR A 96 -4.54 14.17 16.70
C TYR A 96 -4.30 13.42 18.00
N LEU A 97 -3.18 12.70 18.12
CA LEU A 97 -2.83 11.92 19.30
C LEU A 97 -1.77 12.61 20.17
N GLY A 98 -1.17 13.69 19.67
CA GLY A 98 -0.06 14.37 20.31
C GLY A 98 1.24 13.56 20.17
N LYS A 99 2.07 13.64 21.21
CA LYS A 99 3.37 12.97 21.24
C LYS A 99 3.19 11.48 21.58
N VAL A 100 3.41 10.63 20.59
CA VAL A 100 3.26 9.18 20.64
C VAL A 100 4.52 8.47 20.17
N SER A 101 4.66 7.19 20.50
CA SER A 101 5.61 6.34 19.78
C SER A 101 4.90 5.68 18.59
N ALA A 102 5.57 5.56 17.45
CA ALA A 102 5.01 5.02 16.23
C ALA A 102 5.92 3.95 15.63
N VAL A 103 5.33 2.86 15.15
CA VAL A 103 6.02 1.85 14.32
C VAL A 103 5.29 1.76 13.00
N GLY A 104 5.97 2.10 11.91
CA GLY A 104 5.43 2.09 10.56
C GLY A 104 6.09 0.99 9.72
N VAL A 105 5.30 0.28 8.92
CA VAL A 105 5.80 -0.66 7.93
C VAL A 105 5.12 -0.44 6.58
N GLN A 106 5.92 -0.41 5.53
CA GLN A 106 5.46 -0.32 4.15
C GLN A 106 5.93 -1.55 3.38
N LEU A 107 4.98 -2.30 2.83
CA LEU A 107 5.26 -3.48 2.02
C LEU A 107 5.27 -3.11 0.54
N ASN A 108 6.44 -3.20 -0.10
CA ASN A 108 6.61 -2.78 -1.49
C ASN A 108 6.14 -3.81 -2.51
N LYS A 109 5.80 -5.02 -2.08
CA LYS A 109 5.31 -6.10 -2.94
C LYS A 109 4.12 -6.83 -2.28
N PRO A 110 3.17 -7.36 -3.07
CA PRO A 110 2.06 -8.14 -2.55
C PRO A 110 2.57 -9.41 -1.89
N ARG A 111 2.30 -9.58 -0.59
CA ARG A 111 2.83 -10.69 0.19
C ARG A 111 2.30 -10.78 1.62
N ALA A 112 2.33 -11.98 2.18
CA ALA A 112 2.22 -12.23 3.61
C ALA A 112 3.57 -12.01 4.34
N SER A 113 3.55 -11.21 5.39
CA SER A 113 4.69 -10.89 6.26
C SER A 113 4.24 -10.80 7.72
N ASN A 114 5.08 -11.20 8.66
CA ASN A 114 4.82 -11.03 10.08
C ASN A 114 5.59 -9.83 10.62
N LEU A 115 4.84 -8.83 11.10
CA LEU A 115 5.40 -7.74 11.87
C LEU A 115 5.41 -8.13 13.35
N THR A 116 6.60 -8.19 13.93
CA THR A 116 6.81 -8.45 15.35
C THR A 116 7.40 -7.21 15.98
N ILE A 117 6.79 -6.71 17.06
CA ILE A 117 7.25 -5.54 17.79
C ILE A 117 7.43 -5.91 19.26
N CYS A 118 8.62 -5.71 19.79
CA CYS A 118 8.96 -5.96 21.18
C CYS A 118 9.29 -4.64 21.86
N PHE A 119 8.74 -4.41 23.04
CA PHE A 119 9.02 -3.21 23.83
C PHE A 119 8.73 -3.47 25.30
N ASN A 120 9.10 -2.51 26.14
CA ASN A 120 8.75 -2.49 27.55
C ASN A 120 7.93 -1.24 27.88
N ALA A 121 6.89 -1.39 28.69
CA ALA A 121 6.04 -0.29 29.15
C ALA A 121 5.90 -0.35 30.67
N ASP A 122 6.24 0.75 31.35
CA ASP A 122 6.17 0.81 32.82
C ASP A 122 4.78 1.17 33.34
N ILE A 123 3.93 1.74 32.49
CA ILE A 123 2.57 2.20 32.81
C ILE A 123 1.55 1.56 31.87
N PRO A 124 0.25 1.52 32.24
CA PRO A 124 -0.80 1.10 31.32
C PRO A 124 -0.77 1.97 30.06
N TRP A 125 -0.96 1.34 28.92
CA TRP A 125 -0.76 1.97 27.62
C TRP A 125 -1.83 1.50 26.65
N ASN A 126 -2.09 2.34 25.65
CA ASN A 126 -3.01 2.04 24.58
C ASN A 126 -2.27 2.07 23.24
N TYR A 127 -2.79 1.33 22.28
CA TYR A 127 -2.30 1.43 20.91
C TYR A 127 -3.43 1.41 19.90
N THR A 128 -3.23 2.15 18.81
CA THR A 128 -4.10 2.13 17.63
C THR A 128 -3.38 1.50 16.45
N LEU A 129 -4.14 0.76 15.64
CA LEU A 129 -3.68 0.23 14.37
C LEU A 129 -4.32 1.04 13.26
N ASP A 130 -3.50 1.75 12.51
CA ASP A 130 -3.93 2.70 11.49
C ASP A 130 -3.19 2.42 10.18
N VAL A 131 -3.82 2.73 9.04
CA VAL A 131 -3.15 2.67 7.73
C VAL A 131 -3.24 4.01 7.04
N TYR A 132 -2.08 4.52 6.63
CA TYR A 132 -1.97 5.67 5.75
C TYR A 132 -2.21 5.23 4.30
N THR A 133 -3.31 5.68 3.71
CA THR A 133 -3.72 5.28 2.36
C THR A 133 -4.50 6.37 1.64
N GLY A 134 -4.41 6.36 0.31
CA GLY A 134 -5.31 7.09 -0.57
C GLY A 134 -6.53 6.29 -1.05
N HIS A 135 -6.60 4.99 -0.72
CA HIS A 135 -7.57 4.04 -1.29
C HIS A 135 -8.53 3.50 -0.23
N PHE A 136 -9.33 4.37 0.36
CA PHE A 136 -10.22 4.05 1.49
C PHE A 136 -11.20 2.90 1.21
N GLY A 137 -11.72 2.80 -0.02
CA GLY A 137 -12.70 1.77 -0.40
C GLY A 137 -12.17 0.33 -0.31
N PHE A 138 -10.85 0.12 -0.42
CA PHE A 138 -10.26 -1.19 -0.15
C PHE A 138 -10.47 -1.58 1.30
N TYR A 139 -10.09 -0.72 2.24
CA TYR A 139 -10.15 -1.02 3.66
C TYR A 139 -11.58 -1.15 4.16
N GLU A 140 -12.54 -0.41 3.60
CA GLU A 140 -13.96 -0.59 3.92
C GLU A 140 -14.45 -2.02 3.60
N SER A 141 -14.00 -2.57 2.46
CA SER A 141 -14.39 -3.92 2.04
C SER A 141 -13.77 -5.05 2.86
N PHE A 142 -12.55 -4.86 3.37
CA PHE A 142 -11.82 -5.89 4.13
C PHE A 142 -12.01 -5.79 5.64
N TRP A 143 -12.12 -4.57 6.17
CA TRP A 143 -12.22 -4.31 7.61
C TRP A 143 -13.67 -4.02 8.07
N GLY A 144 -14.59 -3.81 7.12
CA GLY A 144 -16.01 -3.58 7.39
C GLY A 144 -16.34 -2.14 7.77
N ARG A 145 -17.62 -1.92 8.15
CA ARG A 145 -18.20 -0.58 8.40
C ARG A 145 -17.77 0.08 9.73
N GLY A 146 -16.85 -0.53 10.48
CA GLY A 146 -16.35 -0.02 11.76
C GLY A 146 -15.11 0.87 11.65
N ILE A 147 -14.63 1.13 10.43
CA ILE A 147 -13.44 1.96 10.21
C ILE A 147 -13.77 3.45 10.41
N SER A 148 -12.89 4.16 11.09
CA SER A 148 -12.99 5.62 11.20
C SER A 148 -11.90 6.28 10.37
N LEU A 149 -12.28 7.28 9.57
CA LEU A 149 -11.36 8.08 8.77
C LEU A 149 -10.89 9.28 9.57
N GLN A 150 -9.57 9.47 9.62
CA GLN A 150 -8.94 10.65 10.21
C GLN A 150 -7.86 11.18 9.27
N GLY A 151 -8.26 12.08 8.38
CA GLY A 151 -7.41 12.53 7.27
C GLY A 151 -7.12 11.39 6.29
N TYR A 152 -5.84 11.10 6.06
CA TYR A 152 -5.38 9.97 5.23
C TYR A 152 -5.18 8.66 6.00
N PHE A 153 -5.45 8.67 7.32
CA PHE A 153 -5.38 7.47 8.15
C PHE A 153 -6.74 6.80 8.25
N VAL A 154 -6.78 5.51 7.95
CA VAL A 154 -7.89 4.62 8.25
C VAL A 154 -7.59 3.94 9.58
N LYS A 155 -8.34 4.29 10.63
CA LYS A 155 -8.20 3.62 11.93
C LYS A 155 -8.97 2.32 11.93
N HIS A 156 -8.28 1.24 12.32
CA HIS A 156 -8.86 -0.08 12.38
C HIS A 156 -9.38 -0.42 13.77
N ALA A 157 -8.51 -0.33 14.78
CA ALA A 157 -8.81 -0.79 16.12
C ALA A 157 -7.97 -0.09 17.17
N PHE A 158 -8.52 -0.05 18.39
CA PHE A 158 -7.90 0.50 19.58
C PHE A 158 -7.84 -0.59 20.65
N PHE A 159 -6.69 -0.68 21.33
CA PHE A 159 -6.46 -1.67 22.38
C PHE A 159 -5.83 -1.02 23.60
N SER A 160 -6.27 -1.44 24.78
CA SER A 160 -5.68 -1.09 26.06
C SER A 160 -4.97 -2.29 26.67
N ARG A 161 -3.80 -2.06 27.26
CA ARG A 161 -2.95 -3.11 27.84
C ARG A 161 -2.31 -2.68 29.15
N HIS A 162 -1.98 -3.69 29.95
CA HIS A 162 -1.26 -3.51 31.21
C HIS A 162 0.25 -3.36 30.98
N PRO A 163 0.97 -2.78 31.96
CA PRO A 163 2.43 -2.69 31.95
C PRO A 163 3.15 -4.03 31.74
N GLY A 164 4.42 -3.95 31.42
CA GLY A 164 5.36 -5.08 31.34
C GLY A 164 6.03 -5.22 29.98
N LYS A 165 6.87 -6.26 29.87
CA LYS A 165 7.52 -6.64 28.62
C LYS A 165 6.48 -7.27 27.68
N ARG A 166 6.37 -6.72 26.48
CA ARG A 166 5.32 -7.08 25.53
C ARG A 166 5.91 -7.37 24.15
N MET A 167 5.31 -8.33 23.46
CA MET A 167 5.56 -8.64 22.07
C MET A 167 4.24 -8.63 21.31
N ILE A 168 4.09 -7.75 20.33
CA ILE A 168 2.92 -7.72 19.45
C ILE A 168 3.31 -8.41 18.15
N ILE A 169 2.51 -9.39 17.72
CA ILE A 169 2.70 -10.07 16.44
C ILE A 169 1.48 -9.84 15.57
N ILE A 170 1.69 -9.21 14.40
CA ILE A 170 0.65 -8.90 13.43
C ILE A 170 1.02 -9.53 12.09
N PRO A 171 0.29 -10.57 11.66
CA PRO A 171 0.36 -11.09 10.31
C PRO A 171 -0.27 -10.09 9.34
N LEU A 172 0.55 -9.53 8.45
CA LEU A 172 0.15 -8.60 7.38
C LEU A 172 0.07 -9.36 6.07
N GLU A 173 -1.01 -9.15 5.31
CA GLU A 173 -1.09 -9.59 3.91
C GLU A 173 -1.24 -8.37 3.00
N SER A 174 -0.19 -8.10 2.23
CA SER A 174 -0.18 -7.07 1.21
C SER A 174 -0.84 -7.59 -0.07
N HIS A 175 -1.85 -6.86 -0.53
CA HIS A 175 -2.56 -7.09 -1.77
C HIS A 175 -2.01 -6.20 -2.88
N GLY A 176 -2.02 -6.71 -4.11
CA GLY A 176 -1.65 -5.93 -5.29
C GLY A 176 -2.53 -4.71 -5.44
N SER A 177 -1.97 -3.63 -6.01
CA SER A 177 -2.70 -2.41 -6.32
C SER A 177 -4.04 -2.75 -7.00
N ILE A 178 -5.13 -2.35 -6.34
CA ILE A 178 -6.41 -2.24 -7.02
C ILE A 178 -6.24 -1.12 -8.04
N SER A 179 -6.73 -1.38 -9.25
CA SER A 179 -6.64 -0.51 -10.43
C SER A 179 -6.67 0.97 -10.07
N PRO A 180 -5.86 1.81 -10.75
CA PRO A 180 -5.73 3.22 -10.43
C PRO A 180 -7.11 3.86 -10.35
N PRO A 181 -7.30 4.86 -9.46
CA PRO A 181 -8.57 5.53 -9.31
C PRO A 181 -9.13 5.89 -10.69
N ARG A 182 -10.42 5.59 -10.93
CA ARG A 182 -11.10 5.91 -12.20
C ARG A 182 -11.08 7.40 -12.54
N PHE A 183 -10.67 8.23 -11.59
CA PHE A 183 -10.35 9.63 -11.79
C PHE A 183 -8.83 9.80 -11.78
N PRO A 184 -8.23 10.36 -12.84
CA PRO A 184 -6.82 10.69 -12.81
C PRO A 184 -6.58 11.65 -11.66
N LEU A 185 -5.75 11.23 -10.69
CA LEU A 185 -5.22 12.14 -9.69
C LEU A 185 -4.50 13.24 -10.46
N LEU A 186 -4.99 14.48 -10.35
CA LEU A 186 -4.35 15.65 -10.90
C LEU A 186 -3.04 15.85 -10.12
N ILE A 187 -1.98 15.17 -10.57
CA ILE A 187 -0.64 15.40 -10.09
C ILE A 187 -0.29 16.80 -10.56
N LEU A 188 -0.35 17.75 -9.63
CA LEU A 188 0.03 19.12 -9.90
C LEU A 188 1.51 19.12 -10.28
N PRO A 189 1.90 19.69 -11.43
CA PRO A 189 3.31 19.75 -11.82
C PRO A 189 4.11 20.51 -10.75
N THR A 190 5.41 20.22 -10.65
CA THR A 190 6.33 21.06 -9.87
C THR A 190 6.18 22.54 -10.26
N SER A 191 6.42 23.47 -9.33
CA SER A 191 6.11 24.91 -9.49
C SER A 191 6.58 25.53 -10.82
N ILE A 192 7.75 25.13 -11.34
CA ILE A 192 8.29 25.58 -12.63
C ILE A 192 7.46 25.04 -13.81
N ASN A 193 7.05 23.78 -13.73
CA ASN A 193 6.25 23.11 -14.75
C ASN A 193 4.80 23.61 -14.77
N LEU A 194 4.28 24.03 -13.62
CA LEU A 194 2.97 24.68 -13.52
C LEU A 194 2.97 26.02 -14.29
N ILE A 195 4.03 26.82 -14.15
CA ILE A 195 4.17 28.10 -14.84
C ILE A 195 4.25 27.90 -16.35
N MET A 196 5.06 26.94 -16.82
CA MET A 196 5.14 26.62 -18.25
C MET A 196 3.80 26.13 -18.81
N PHE A 197 3.08 25.28 -18.06
CA PHE A 197 1.76 24.80 -18.44
C PHE A 197 0.75 25.96 -18.52
N LEU A 198 0.72 26.85 -17.53
CA LEU A 198 -0.13 28.04 -17.52
C LEU A 198 0.18 28.98 -18.68
N ALA A 199 1.46 29.18 -19.00
CA ALA A 199 1.89 30.01 -20.12
C ALA A 199 1.43 29.45 -21.48
N ILE A 200 1.57 28.13 -21.68
CA ILE A 200 1.08 27.45 -22.89
C ILE A 200 -0.45 27.55 -22.98
N TRP A 201 -1.15 27.35 -21.86
CA TRP A 201 -2.60 27.44 -21.80
C TRP A 201 -3.12 28.85 -22.12
N LEU A 202 -2.49 29.88 -21.55
CA LEU A 202 -2.79 31.29 -21.83
C LEU A 202 -2.50 31.65 -23.30
N LEU A 203 -1.38 31.18 -23.86
CA LEU A 203 -1.03 31.39 -25.26
C LEU A 203 -2.07 30.77 -26.20
N MET A 204 -2.49 29.54 -25.90
CA MET A 204 -3.55 28.86 -26.67
C MET A 204 -4.88 29.59 -26.56
N PHE A 205 -5.26 30.04 -25.37
CA PHE A 205 -6.47 30.82 -25.15
C PHE A 205 -6.45 32.13 -25.94
N TYR A 206 -5.30 32.82 -25.96
CA TYR A 206 -5.10 34.05 -26.72
C TYR A 206 -5.24 33.82 -28.23
N MET A 207 -4.54 32.82 -28.79
CA MET A 207 -4.59 32.51 -30.22
C MET A 207 -6.00 32.09 -30.67
N ASN A 208 -6.70 31.30 -29.85
CA ASN A 208 -8.07 30.89 -30.12
C ASN A 208 -9.06 32.04 -30.05
N SER A 209 -8.89 32.96 -29.10
CA SER A 209 -9.72 34.17 -29.00
C SER A 209 -9.56 35.05 -30.22
N PHE A 210 -8.34 35.19 -30.73
CA PHE A 210 -8.05 35.96 -31.95
C PHE A 210 -8.66 35.30 -33.19
N ALA A 211 -8.52 33.98 -33.33
CA ALA A 211 -9.13 33.23 -34.42
C ALA A 211 -10.67 33.33 -34.38
N PHE A 212 -11.27 33.25 -33.20
CA PHE A 212 -12.72 33.41 -33.04
C PHE A 212 -13.19 34.83 -33.39
N LEU A 213 -12.46 35.86 -32.97
CA LEU A 213 -12.80 37.24 -33.28
C LEU A 213 -12.65 37.56 -34.77
N ASP A 214 -11.58 37.10 -35.41
CA ASP A 214 -11.36 37.28 -36.86
C ASP A 214 -12.47 36.60 -37.67
N THR A 215 -12.79 35.35 -37.34
CA THR A 215 -13.87 34.60 -37.99
C THR A 215 -15.24 35.24 -37.77
N TYR A 216 -15.50 35.80 -36.58
CA TYR A 216 -16.72 36.55 -36.28
C TYR A 216 -16.85 37.84 -37.11
N ILE A 217 -15.79 38.67 -37.17
CA ILE A 217 -15.77 39.92 -37.94
C ILE A 217 -15.97 39.61 -39.43
N ARG A 218 -15.31 38.58 -39.93
CA ARG A 218 -15.40 38.14 -41.32
C ARG A 218 -16.79 37.62 -41.67
N SER A 219 -17.42 36.86 -40.77
CA SER A 219 -18.82 36.42 -40.92
C SER A 219 -19.79 37.60 -41.03
N LYS A 220 -19.63 38.64 -40.21
CA LYS A 220 -20.41 39.89 -40.27
C LYS A 220 -20.23 40.64 -41.60
N LYS A 221 -19.02 40.63 -42.15
CA LYS A 221 -18.68 41.32 -43.41
C LYS A 221 -19.18 40.56 -44.65
N GLU A 222 -19.03 39.24 -44.67
CA GLU A 222 -19.31 38.41 -45.87
C GLU A 222 -20.77 37.90 -45.92
N LYS A 223 -21.61 38.15 -44.90
CA LYS A 223 -22.99 37.63 -44.76
C LYS A 223 -23.09 36.12 -44.95
N VAL A 224 -22.02 35.39 -44.63
CA VAL A 224 -21.95 33.92 -44.75
C VAL A 224 -22.65 33.29 -43.55
N SER A 225 -23.38 32.20 -43.79
CA SER A 225 -24.13 31.43 -42.78
C SER A 225 -23.30 31.15 -41.52
N TYR A 226 -23.83 31.58 -40.37
CA TYR A 226 -23.27 31.40 -39.03
C TYR A 226 -22.88 29.93 -38.73
N GLY A 227 -23.56 28.97 -39.35
CA GLY A 227 -23.32 27.53 -39.14
C GLY A 227 -21.96 27.02 -39.64
N ARG A 228 -21.36 27.65 -40.67
CA ARG A 228 -20.04 27.22 -41.17
C ARG A 228 -18.91 27.71 -40.26
N TRP A 229 -19.06 28.89 -39.66
CA TRP A 229 -18.05 29.47 -38.77
C TRP A 229 -18.08 28.84 -37.37
N THR A 230 -19.25 28.47 -36.85
CA THR A 230 -19.33 27.71 -35.60
C THR A 230 -18.64 26.35 -35.71
N ILE A 231 -18.76 25.65 -36.84
CA ILE A 231 -18.03 24.39 -37.06
C ILE A 231 -16.52 24.60 -37.05
N ILE A 232 -16.02 25.64 -37.73
CA ILE A 232 -14.58 25.96 -37.77
C ILE A 232 -14.06 26.31 -36.36
N GLY A 233 -14.78 27.14 -35.60
CA GLY A 233 -14.40 27.47 -34.23
C GLY A 233 -14.37 26.25 -33.30
N LEU A 234 -15.34 25.35 -33.44
CA LEU A 234 -15.43 24.12 -32.65
C LEU A 234 -14.29 23.15 -32.99
N ILE A 235 -13.91 23.04 -34.27
CA ILE A 235 -12.74 22.26 -34.72
C ILE A 235 -11.44 22.82 -34.12
N ILE A 236 -11.24 24.15 -34.17
CA ILE A 236 -10.03 24.79 -33.61
C ILE A 236 -9.94 24.57 -32.09
N MET A 237 -11.08 24.64 -31.38
CA MET A 237 -11.14 24.40 -29.95
C MET A 237 -10.81 22.93 -29.60
N LEU A 238 -11.36 21.97 -30.36
CA LEU A 238 -11.09 20.53 -30.17
C LEU A 238 -9.62 20.18 -30.43
N ILE A 239 -9.02 20.74 -31.48
CA ILE A 239 -7.58 20.56 -31.79
C ILE A 239 -6.72 21.13 -30.67
N SER A 240 -7.12 22.28 -30.12
CA SER A 240 -6.43 22.88 -28.97
C SER A 240 -6.49 21.98 -27.74
N ILE A 241 -7.67 21.48 -27.37
CA ILE A 241 -7.84 20.57 -26.24
C ILE A 241 -6.99 19.30 -26.44
N TYR A 242 -6.96 18.76 -27.66
CA TYR A 242 -6.14 17.61 -28.01
C TYR A 242 -4.64 17.90 -27.84
N LEU A 243 -4.15 19.04 -28.31
CA LEU A 243 -2.75 19.45 -28.12
C LEU A 243 -2.39 19.64 -26.64
N ALA A 244 -3.27 20.24 -25.85
CA ALA A 244 -3.06 20.38 -24.40
C ALA A 244 -2.98 19.01 -23.71
N TYR A 245 -3.84 18.06 -24.09
CA TYR A 245 -3.79 16.68 -23.61
C TYR A 245 -2.47 16.01 -23.98
N GLN A 246 -2.02 16.14 -25.24
CA GLN A 246 -0.74 15.61 -25.70
C GLN A 246 0.44 16.16 -24.89
N VAL A 247 0.48 17.47 -24.64
CA VAL A 247 1.53 18.09 -23.79
C VAL A 247 1.48 17.54 -22.37
N CYS A 248 0.30 17.31 -21.80
CA CYS A 248 0.12 16.77 -20.46
C CYS A 248 0.57 15.31 -20.33
N VAL A 249 0.43 14.51 -21.39
CA VAL A 249 0.82 13.09 -21.42
C VAL A 249 2.30 12.91 -21.78
N PHE A 250 2.84 13.73 -22.68
CA PHE A 250 4.21 13.57 -23.22
C PHE A 250 5.30 14.36 -22.49
N LEU A 251 4.97 15.20 -21.51
CA LEU A 251 5.94 15.71 -20.55
C LEU A 251 5.99 14.76 -19.34
N PRO A 252 6.88 13.74 -19.31
CA PRO A 252 7.03 12.93 -18.13
C PRO A 252 7.62 13.81 -17.02
N PHE A 253 6.77 14.27 -16.11
CA PHE A 253 7.17 14.89 -14.86
C PHE A 253 7.78 13.84 -13.93
N LYS A 254 8.95 13.34 -14.32
CA LYS A 254 9.76 12.45 -13.50
C LYS A 254 10.67 13.33 -12.65
N SER A 255 10.25 13.62 -11.43
CA SER A 255 11.18 14.09 -10.39
C SER A 255 12.22 13.00 -10.16
N ARG A 256 13.50 13.34 -10.33
CA ARG A 256 14.55 12.64 -9.55
C ARG A 256 14.43 13.03 -8.09
#